data_AF-B7P9V0-F1
#
_entry.id   AF-B7P9V0-F1
#
_cell.length_a   1.000
_cell.length_b   1.000
_cell.length_c   1.000
_cell.angle_alpha   90.00
_cell.angle_beta   90.00
_cell.angle_gamma   90.00
#
_symmetry.space_group_name_H-M   'P 1'
#
loop_
_entity.id
_entity.type
_entity.pdbx_description
1 polymer ?
#
loop_
_entity_poly.entity_id
_entity_poly.type
_entity_poly.pdbx_seq_one_letter_code
_entity_poly.pdbx_strand_id
1 'polypeptide(L)'
;MTCCAFRTVYSGGKQPCRTLPLTSVSFDSISWIFWLEVKTVKINRRVPRFIGAIAPRARRSERPDSPVVMLSIVRLSVCAHALPKASAGRLLPLARCTIQLQQSAGIKNRHIREPVEKPKPFPYATKRFFWYHDLIDKVESRFDENTKVIVLEGNIGVGKTALAKSLADELGMKYFGEPSFDQLYVDEYGFDLRSIDHLAPEACRTCDIKKFYEDPHNVNVASMQMIMFQLRFERYLDALVHLLNTGEGVVLERSPFSDFVFAETMHKFGYISKLALKAYNLMKEAGLPELLRPHLVIYLDAPSNVLLQRIKERNIPYEVQSKVLTKEYLDEIDRLYKQSYLRSIRDNSELLLYDWTTIGEFELVVDDIERINFEALMDDPYGPMLKDWKKREDDWSQYRYDLTANKHTVMCTCLVPYFDAPELLVSGEDQETYHLLLKKFKRQVYAKGYNKHLGDKLPLFKTSLNYWDSLKLSFKDF
;
A
#
# COMPACT_ATOMS: atom_id res chain seq x y z
N MET A 1 44.15 46.06 31.55
CA MET A 1 43.28 45.67 30.42
C MET A 1 43.11 44.16 30.47
N THR A 2 41.91 43.74 30.90
CA THR A 2 41.14 42.54 30.51
C THR A 2 41.89 41.40 29.79
N CYS A 3 41.78 40.12 30.15
CA CYS A 3 40.85 39.42 31.03
C CYS A 3 41.51 38.10 31.50
N CYS A 4 41.26 37.74 32.76
CA CYS A 4 41.86 36.61 33.48
C CYS A 4 41.39 35.24 32.98
N ALA A 5 42.34 34.34 32.82
CA ALA A 5 42.19 32.93 33.17
C ALA A 5 42.74 32.76 34.59
N PHE A 6 42.03 32.09 35.50
CA PHE A 6 42.70 31.40 36.62
C PHE A 6 41.88 30.23 37.13
N ARG A 7 42.61 29.15 37.36
CA ARG A 7 42.22 27.84 37.85
C ARG A 7 43.08 27.58 39.08
N THR A 8 42.49 27.31 40.25
CA THR A 8 43.08 26.59 41.40
C THR A 8 42.07 26.58 42.56
N VAL A 9 41.99 25.65 43.51
CA VAL A 9 42.49 24.27 43.74
C VAL A 9 41.72 23.74 44.98
N TYR A 10 41.63 22.42 45.09
CA TYR A 10 41.04 21.53 46.12
C TYR A 10 41.39 21.75 47.61
N SER A 11 40.48 21.31 48.49
CA SER A 11 40.69 20.38 49.63
C SER A 11 39.31 19.77 50.01
N GLY A 12 39.06 18.52 50.46
CA GLY A 12 39.84 17.33 50.79
C GLY A 12 39.33 16.69 52.09
N GLY A 13 38.58 15.57 52.05
CA GLY A 13 38.11 14.85 53.27
C GLY A 13 37.31 13.52 53.10
N LYS A 14 38.02 12.43 52.75
CA LYS A 14 37.86 10.95 53.02
C LYS A 14 36.49 10.35 53.50
N GLN A 15 35.81 9.49 52.71
CA GLN A 15 35.81 7.99 52.60
C GLN A 15 34.58 7.30 53.28
N PRO A 16 34.15 6.06 52.94
CA PRO A 16 34.17 5.32 51.66
C PRO A 16 32.75 4.77 51.26
N CYS A 17 32.44 4.65 49.96
CA CYS A 17 31.24 3.92 49.50
C CYS A 17 31.61 2.53 48.96
N ARG A 18 30.87 1.54 49.45
CA ARG A 18 31.04 0.10 49.21
C ARG A 18 30.78 -0.26 47.75
N THR A 19 31.68 -1.07 47.20
CA THR A 19 31.49 -1.91 46.02
C THR A 19 30.62 -3.12 46.39
N LEU A 20 29.53 -3.36 45.64
CA LEU A 20 28.88 -4.67 45.51
C LEU A 20 28.34 -4.83 44.07
N PRO A 21 28.23 -6.07 43.57
CA PRO A 21 28.62 -6.40 42.21
C PRO A 21 27.45 -6.57 41.23
N LEU A 22 27.77 -6.41 39.95
CA LEU A 22 26.98 -6.83 38.80
C LEU A 22 26.74 -8.35 38.86
N THR A 23 25.49 -8.76 39.04
CA THR A 23 25.04 -10.14 38.85
C THR A 23 24.66 -10.35 37.39
N SER A 24 25.54 -11.06 36.68
CA SER A 24 25.26 -11.67 35.39
C SER A 24 24.23 -12.79 35.55
N VAL A 25 23.08 -12.66 34.90
CA VAL A 25 22.15 -13.77 34.68
C VAL A 25 22.50 -14.40 33.34
N SER A 26 23.06 -15.60 33.40
CA SER A 26 23.30 -16.50 32.29
C SER A 26 21.99 -17.02 31.70
N PHE A 27 21.83 -16.89 30.38
CA PHE A 27 20.92 -17.73 29.61
C PHE A 27 21.73 -18.48 28.57
N ASP A 28 21.87 -19.79 28.79
CA ASP A 28 22.38 -20.75 27.84
C ASP A 28 21.42 -20.87 26.66
N SER A 29 21.93 -20.73 25.44
CA SER A 29 21.28 -21.25 24.23
C SER A 29 22.34 -21.56 23.17
N ILE A 30 22.49 -22.86 22.99
CA ILE A 30 23.36 -23.62 22.09
C ILE A 30 23.32 -23.07 20.65
N SER A 31 24.44 -22.55 20.15
CA SER A 31 24.70 -22.33 18.73
C SER A 31 25.63 -23.42 18.20
N TRP A 32 25.15 -24.20 17.24
CA TRP A 32 25.97 -25.08 16.42
C TRP A 32 26.68 -24.23 15.37
N ILE A 33 27.99 -23.98 15.56
CA ILE A 33 28.87 -23.38 14.55
C ILE A 33 29.77 -24.50 14.01
N PHE A 34 29.58 -24.83 12.73
CA PHE A 34 30.50 -25.65 11.96
C PHE A 34 31.75 -24.84 11.61
N TRP A 35 32.91 -25.34 12.03
CA TRP A 35 34.24 -24.83 11.69
C TRP A 35 34.62 -25.27 10.26
N LEU A 36 35.03 -24.32 9.41
CA LEU A 36 35.80 -24.61 8.20
C LEU A 36 36.96 -23.62 8.12
N GLU A 37 38.15 -24.16 8.35
CA GLU A 37 39.42 -23.48 8.50
C GLU A 37 40.04 -23.21 7.12
N VAL A 38 40.26 -21.93 6.76
CA VAL A 38 41.05 -21.56 5.58
C VAL A 38 42.22 -20.66 6.02
N LYS A 39 43.42 -21.24 5.96
CA LYS A 39 44.70 -20.57 6.23
C LYS A 39 44.96 -19.45 5.21
N THR A 40 45.23 -18.24 5.69
CA THR A 40 45.75 -17.14 4.88
C THR A 40 47.22 -16.85 5.22
N VAL A 41 48.06 -16.85 4.18
CA VAL A 41 49.49 -16.58 4.22
C VAL A 41 49.73 -15.07 4.19
N LYS A 42 50.54 -14.57 5.14
CA LYS A 42 51.02 -13.18 5.22
C LYS A 42 52.06 -12.89 4.15
N ILE A 43 51.90 -11.79 3.41
CA ILE A 43 53.03 -11.07 2.79
C ILE A 43 52.92 -9.59 3.15
N ASN A 44 54.06 -9.06 3.60
CA ASN A 44 54.28 -7.76 4.22
C ASN A 44 54.99 -6.84 3.21
N ARG A 45 54.62 -5.55 3.10
CA ARG A 45 55.57 -4.45 2.77
C ARG A 45 54.95 -3.04 2.85
N ARG A 46 55.43 -2.31 3.88
CA ARG A 46 55.85 -0.90 4.00
C ARG A 46 55.26 0.22 3.10
N VAL A 47 54.86 1.28 3.81
CA VAL A 47 54.51 2.67 3.45
C VAL A 47 55.72 3.47 2.90
N PRO A 48 55.52 4.60 2.20
CA PRO A 48 55.71 5.90 2.85
C PRO A 48 54.67 7.01 2.49
N ARG A 49 54.57 7.97 3.40
CA ARG A 49 53.70 9.18 3.43
C ARG A 49 54.08 10.23 2.37
N PHE A 50 53.11 11.05 1.94
CA PHE A 50 53.31 12.51 1.74
C PHE A 50 51.99 13.30 1.92
N ILE A 51 52.16 14.52 2.43
CA ILE A 51 51.17 15.51 2.89
C ILE A 51 50.74 16.41 1.70
N GLY A 52 49.49 16.90 1.71
CA GLY A 52 49.08 18.04 0.87
C GLY A 52 47.58 18.33 0.92
N ALA A 53 47.20 19.43 1.57
CA ALA A 53 45.85 19.99 1.57
C ALA A 53 45.48 20.60 0.20
N ILE A 54 44.18 20.66 -0.12
CA ILE A 54 43.42 21.74 -0.81
C ILE A 54 42.01 21.18 -1.16
N ALA A 55 40.98 21.93 -0.78
CA ALA A 55 39.57 21.77 -1.21
C ALA A 55 39.24 22.85 -2.27
N PRO A 56 38.01 22.96 -2.83
CA PRO A 56 37.13 21.95 -3.42
C PRO A 56 36.66 22.35 -4.85
N ARG A 57 36.30 21.39 -5.73
CA ARG A 57 35.32 21.67 -6.80
C ARG A 57 34.69 20.41 -7.42
N ALA A 58 33.41 20.55 -7.72
CA ALA A 58 32.43 19.58 -8.21
C ALA A 58 32.79 18.82 -9.51
N ARG A 59 32.46 17.50 -9.54
CA ARG A 59 31.67 16.83 -10.60
C ARG A 59 31.48 15.33 -10.31
N ARG A 60 30.31 14.83 -10.71
CA ARG A 60 29.96 13.47 -11.22
C ARG A 60 30.76 12.26 -10.70
N SER A 61 30.03 11.27 -10.17
CA SER A 61 30.40 9.85 -10.13
C SER A 61 29.06 9.08 -10.34
N GLU A 62 28.81 8.29 -11.39
CA GLU A 62 29.53 7.11 -11.89
C GLU A 62 30.09 6.27 -10.74
N ARG A 63 29.31 5.25 -10.33
CA ARG A 63 29.76 4.18 -9.46
C ARG A 63 29.89 2.87 -10.25
N PRO A 64 30.83 2.00 -9.85
CA PRO A 64 31.40 0.98 -10.72
C PRO A 64 30.71 -0.38 -10.57
N ASP A 65 30.75 -1.12 -11.67
CA ASP A 65 30.28 -2.50 -11.81
C ASP A 65 30.97 -3.47 -10.84
N SER A 66 30.15 -4.29 -10.18
CA SER A 66 30.58 -5.53 -9.51
C SER A 66 30.57 -6.70 -10.51
N PRO A 67 31.51 -7.66 -10.43
CA PRO A 67 31.66 -8.69 -11.45
C PRO A 67 30.61 -9.79 -11.31
N VAL A 68 29.80 -9.97 -12.36
CA VAL A 68 28.89 -11.11 -12.53
C VAL A 68 29.69 -12.28 -13.09
N VAL A 69 29.71 -13.40 -12.36
CA VAL A 69 30.19 -14.70 -12.87
C VAL A 69 29.14 -15.22 -13.86
N MET A 70 29.39 -15.00 -15.15
CA MET A 70 28.53 -15.47 -16.24
C MET A 70 28.90 -16.93 -16.58
N LEU A 71 28.05 -17.88 -16.20
CA LEU A 71 28.09 -19.26 -16.68
C LEU A 71 27.45 -19.31 -18.07
N SER A 72 28.28 -19.15 -19.09
CA SER A 72 27.88 -19.15 -20.51
C SER A 72 27.51 -20.56 -20.98
N ILE A 73 26.21 -20.83 -21.14
CA ILE A 73 25.72 -21.99 -21.90
C ILE A 73 25.74 -21.61 -23.38
N VAL A 74 26.67 -22.19 -24.12
CA VAL A 74 26.83 -22.04 -25.57
C VAL A 74 25.62 -22.66 -26.29
N ARG A 75 24.75 -21.83 -26.87
CA ARG A 75 23.78 -22.26 -27.90
C ARG A 75 24.45 -22.17 -29.27
N LEU A 76 24.86 -23.32 -29.81
CA LEU A 76 25.25 -23.47 -31.21
C LEU A 76 24.00 -23.28 -32.09
N SER A 77 23.95 -22.15 -32.82
CA SER A 77 22.94 -21.90 -33.85
C SER A 77 23.59 -22.10 -35.22
N VAL A 78 23.12 -23.09 -35.98
CA VAL A 78 23.55 -23.35 -37.36
C VAL A 78 22.79 -22.39 -38.28
N CYS A 79 23.47 -21.37 -38.81
CA CYS A 79 22.92 -20.47 -39.82
C CYS A 79 23.04 -21.09 -41.22
N ALA A 80 22.00 -21.77 -41.69
CA ALA A 80 21.87 -22.15 -43.10
C ALA A 80 21.42 -20.93 -43.92
N HIS A 81 22.32 -20.38 -44.74
CA HIS A 81 22.00 -19.33 -45.71
C HIS A 81 21.36 -19.97 -46.96
N ALA A 82 20.06 -19.77 -47.16
CA ALA A 82 19.38 -20.08 -48.41
C ALA A 82 18.92 -18.78 -49.09
N LEU A 83 19.59 -18.41 -50.18
CA LEU A 83 19.21 -17.33 -51.09
C LEU A 83 17.97 -17.75 -51.91
N PRO A 84 16.90 -16.93 -52.01
CA PRO A 84 15.87 -17.15 -53.02
C PRO A 84 16.22 -16.41 -54.32
N LYS A 85 16.21 -17.16 -55.42
CA LYS A 85 16.25 -16.62 -56.80
C LYS A 85 14.92 -15.94 -57.12
N ALA A 86 15.00 -14.69 -57.58
CA ALA A 86 13.87 -13.97 -58.17
C ALA A 86 13.46 -14.60 -59.51
N SER A 87 12.15 -14.79 -59.72
CA SER A 87 11.57 -14.94 -61.05
C SER A 87 10.17 -14.32 -61.09
N ALA A 88 9.83 -13.80 -62.25
CA ALA A 88 8.87 -12.74 -62.50
C ALA A 88 7.39 -13.16 -62.47
N GLY A 89 6.55 -12.18 -62.10
CA GLY A 89 5.32 -11.86 -62.82
C GLY A 89 4.05 -12.64 -62.48
N ARG A 90 3.21 -12.07 -61.61
CA ARG A 90 1.74 -12.09 -61.71
C ARG A 90 1.16 -10.90 -60.94
N LEU A 91 0.53 -9.97 -61.64
CA LEU A 91 -0.26 -8.88 -61.06
C LEU A 91 -1.56 -9.47 -60.50
N LEU A 92 -1.72 -9.44 -59.18
CA LEU A 92 -2.99 -9.66 -58.50
C LEU A 92 -3.66 -8.29 -58.24
N PRO A 93 -5.00 -8.20 -58.28
CA PRO A 93 -5.68 -6.93 -58.10
C PRO A 93 -5.44 -6.39 -56.69
N LEU A 94 -5.09 -5.11 -56.60
CA LEU A 94 -5.05 -4.36 -55.35
C LEU A 94 -6.46 -4.35 -54.75
N ALA A 95 -6.72 -5.30 -53.85
CA ALA A 95 -7.79 -5.15 -52.88
C ALA A 95 -7.46 -3.87 -52.10
N ARG A 96 -8.28 -2.83 -52.28
CA ARG A 96 -8.33 -1.72 -51.34
C ARG A 96 -8.73 -2.32 -50.00
N CYS A 97 -7.74 -2.68 -49.20
CA CYS A 97 -7.92 -2.87 -47.78
C CYS A 97 -8.31 -1.48 -47.25
N THR A 98 -9.60 -1.21 -47.16
CA THR A 98 -10.07 -0.27 -46.16
C THR A 98 -9.63 -0.87 -44.84
N ILE A 99 -8.48 -0.40 -44.35
CA ILE A 99 -8.11 -0.56 -42.96
C ILE A 99 -9.22 0.17 -42.23
N GLN A 100 -10.28 -0.55 -41.84
CA GLN A 100 -11.01 -0.14 -40.65
C GLN A 100 -9.92 -0.11 -39.59
N LEU A 101 -9.50 1.09 -39.21
CA LEU A 101 -8.78 1.31 -37.97
C LEU A 101 -9.72 0.77 -36.89
N GLN A 102 -9.62 -0.52 -36.62
CA GLN A 102 -10.15 -1.10 -35.41
C GLN A 102 -9.36 -0.39 -34.33
N GLN A 103 -9.96 0.61 -33.70
CA GLN A 103 -9.39 1.25 -32.52
C GLN A 103 -8.98 0.10 -31.60
N SER A 104 -7.68 -0.03 -31.31
CA SER A 104 -7.27 -0.99 -30.28
C SER A 104 -7.77 -0.42 -28.97
N ALA A 105 -8.92 -0.93 -28.54
CA ALA A 105 -9.49 -0.65 -27.23
C ALA A 105 -8.60 -1.31 -26.19
N GLY A 106 -8.11 -0.53 -25.23
CA GLY A 106 -7.18 -1.04 -24.21
C GLY A 106 -7.86 -1.84 -23.11
N ILE A 107 -9.17 -1.66 -22.88
CA ILE A 107 -10.02 -2.46 -21.97
C ILE A 107 -11.28 -2.80 -22.76
N LYS A 108 -11.77 -4.05 -22.66
CA LYS A 108 -12.99 -4.50 -23.33
C LYS A 108 -14.04 -4.98 -22.36
N ASN A 109 -15.30 -4.74 -22.68
CA ASN A 109 -16.43 -5.34 -21.99
C ASN A 109 -16.33 -6.88 -22.00
N ARG A 110 -16.76 -7.51 -20.89
CA ARG A 110 -16.80 -8.97 -20.73
C ARG A 110 -17.52 -9.67 -21.87
N HIS A 111 -18.56 -9.06 -22.44
CA HIS A 111 -19.37 -9.65 -23.51
C HIS A 111 -18.69 -9.61 -24.89
N ILE A 112 -17.89 -8.58 -25.15
CA ILE A 112 -17.22 -8.36 -26.45
C ILE A 112 -15.88 -9.12 -26.49
N ARG A 113 -15.32 -9.38 -25.31
CA ARG A 113 -13.98 -9.90 -25.16
C ARG A 113 -13.84 -11.36 -25.61
N GLU A 114 -12.77 -11.64 -26.35
CA GLU A 114 -12.35 -13.00 -26.65
C GLU A 114 -11.78 -13.70 -25.41
N PRO A 115 -12.19 -14.94 -25.11
CA PRO A 115 -11.67 -15.67 -23.95
C PRO A 115 -10.19 -16.00 -24.15
N VAL A 116 -9.34 -15.39 -23.32
CA VAL A 116 -7.89 -15.67 -23.30
C VAL A 116 -7.62 -16.81 -22.33
N GLU A 117 -6.97 -17.88 -22.79
CA GLU A 117 -6.55 -18.99 -21.94
C GLU A 117 -5.43 -18.57 -20.98
N LYS A 118 -5.78 -18.33 -19.72
CA LYS A 118 -4.81 -18.00 -18.66
C LYS A 118 -4.34 -19.26 -17.93
N PRO A 119 -3.08 -19.27 -17.42
CA PRO A 119 -2.66 -20.33 -16.52
C PRO A 119 -3.53 -20.30 -15.25
N LYS A 120 -3.67 -21.44 -14.56
CA LYS A 120 -4.48 -21.49 -13.32
C LYS A 120 -3.92 -20.52 -12.28
N PRO A 121 -4.77 -19.71 -11.61
CA PRO A 121 -4.31 -18.74 -10.63
C PRO A 121 -3.67 -19.42 -9.43
N PHE A 122 -2.61 -18.83 -8.89
CA PHE A 122 -2.00 -19.33 -7.65
C PHE A 122 -2.98 -19.11 -6.49
N PRO A 123 -3.27 -20.13 -5.65
CA PRO A 123 -4.22 -20.02 -4.54
C PRO A 123 -3.58 -19.27 -3.36
N TYR A 124 -3.33 -17.97 -3.55
CA TYR A 124 -2.60 -17.13 -2.61
C TYR A 124 -3.23 -17.20 -1.22
N ALA A 125 -4.57 -17.11 -1.10
CA ALA A 125 -5.28 -17.15 0.18
C ALA A 125 -5.01 -18.38 1.10
N THR A 126 -4.54 -19.50 0.54
CA THR A 126 -4.31 -20.75 1.30
C THR A 126 -2.85 -21.20 1.34
N LYS A 127 -2.06 -20.82 0.33
CA LYS A 127 -0.68 -21.27 0.16
C LYS A 127 0.27 -20.10 0.21
N ARG A 128 1.39 -20.29 0.89
CA ARG A 128 2.51 -19.34 0.87
C ARG A 128 3.17 -19.35 -0.51
N PHE A 129 3.38 -18.17 -1.07
CA PHE A 129 4.17 -18.00 -2.29
C PHE A 129 5.67 -17.97 -1.94
N PHE A 130 6.48 -18.66 -2.71
CA PHE A 130 7.93 -18.79 -2.54
C PHE A 130 8.63 -18.33 -3.80
N TRP A 131 9.88 -17.87 -3.67
CA TRP A 131 10.67 -17.37 -4.79
C TRP A 131 10.80 -18.36 -5.96
N TYR A 132 10.85 -19.67 -5.71
CA TYR A 132 10.98 -20.68 -6.77
C TYR A 132 9.68 -20.93 -7.55
N HIS A 133 8.51 -20.54 -7.03
CA HIS A 133 7.25 -20.65 -7.77
C HIS A 133 7.26 -19.75 -9.00
N ASP A 134 7.98 -18.63 -8.93
CA ASP A 134 8.12 -17.68 -10.02
C ASP A 134 8.83 -18.27 -11.26
N LEU A 135 9.75 -19.23 -11.05
CA LEU A 135 10.46 -19.92 -12.13
C LEU A 135 9.51 -20.69 -13.08
N ILE A 136 8.33 -21.06 -12.58
CA ILE A 136 7.33 -21.86 -13.30
C ILE A 136 6.07 -21.02 -13.59
N ASP A 137 5.73 -20.09 -12.71
CA ASP A 137 4.52 -19.27 -12.75
C ASP A 137 4.86 -17.78 -12.86
N LYS A 138 5.17 -17.34 -14.09
CA LYS A 138 5.50 -15.94 -14.39
C LYS A 138 4.26 -15.04 -14.39
N VAL A 139 4.38 -13.84 -13.82
CA VAL A 139 3.30 -12.85 -13.72
C VAL A 139 2.76 -12.44 -15.09
N GLU A 140 3.66 -12.13 -16.03
CA GLU A 140 3.31 -11.57 -17.35
C GLU A 140 2.43 -12.52 -18.17
N SER A 141 2.56 -13.84 -17.97
CA SER A 141 1.73 -14.86 -18.63
C SER A 141 0.23 -14.75 -18.32
N ARG A 142 -0.12 -13.93 -17.33
CA ARG A 142 -1.49 -13.73 -16.80
C ARG A 142 -2.08 -12.40 -17.23
N PHE A 143 -1.23 -11.47 -17.65
CA PHE A 143 -1.61 -10.11 -17.96
C PHE A 143 -2.30 -10.07 -19.33
N ASP A 144 -3.41 -9.35 -19.36
CA ASP A 144 -4.16 -9.04 -20.55
C ASP A 144 -4.52 -7.54 -20.58
N GLU A 145 -5.25 -7.16 -21.62
CA GLU A 145 -5.80 -5.82 -21.81
C GLU A 145 -6.61 -5.34 -20.58
N ASN A 146 -7.45 -6.19 -19.98
CA ASN A 146 -8.26 -5.90 -18.78
C ASN A 146 -7.52 -6.09 -17.44
N THR A 147 -6.26 -6.53 -17.41
CA THR A 147 -5.47 -6.62 -16.17
C THR A 147 -5.02 -5.22 -15.76
N LYS A 148 -5.97 -4.41 -15.29
CA LYS A 148 -5.80 -2.99 -14.97
C LYS A 148 -6.39 -2.68 -13.60
N VAL A 149 -5.94 -1.56 -13.04
CA VAL A 149 -6.41 -1.02 -11.77
C VAL A 149 -7.20 0.24 -12.08
N ILE A 150 -8.50 0.19 -11.82
CA ILE A 150 -9.43 1.32 -11.97
C ILE A 150 -9.81 1.79 -10.57
N VAL A 151 -9.71 3.09 -10.31
CA VAL A 151 -10.11 3.69 -9.03
C VAL A 151 -11.22 4.70 -9.26
N LEU A 152 -12.32 4.56 -8.54
CA LEU A 152 -13.37 5.57 -8.47
C LEU A 152 -13.10 6.54 -7.32
N GLU A 153 -12.96 7.81 -7.66
CA GLU A 153 -12.72 8.91 -6.74
C GLU A 153 -13.90 9.89 -6.74
N GLY A 154 -14.03 10.64 -5.65
CA GLY A 154 -15.08 11.66 -5.53
C GLY A 154 -15.49 11.90 -4.10
N ASN A 155 -16.26 12.96 -3.89
CA ASN A 155 -16.65 13.42 -2.58
C ASN A 155 -17.62 12.43 -1.86
N ILE A 156 -17.85 12.64 -0.56
CA ILE A 156 -18.77 11.83 0.25
C ILE A 156 -20.20 11.99 -0.29
N GLY A 157 -20.94 10.88 -0.43
CA GLY A 157 -22.34 10.91 -0.87
C GLY A 157 -22.55 10.99 -2.40
N VAL A 158 -21.50 10.94 -3.23
CA VAL A 158 -21.65 11.04 -4.70
C VAL A 158 -22.25 9.78 -5.36
N GLY A 159 -22.16 8.60 -4.73
CA GLY A 159 -22.73 7.35 -5.26
C GLY A 159 -21.74 6.35 -5.86
N LYS A 160 -20.45 6.43 -5.49
CA LYS A 160 -19.36 5.58 -6.01
C LYS A 160 -19.65 4.07 -5.95
N THR A 161 -20.28 3.60 -4.87
CA THR A 161 -20.47 2.16 -4.60
C THR A 161 -21.37 1.45 -5.60
N ALA A 162 -22.40 2.14 -6.08
CA ALA A 162 -23.24 1.57 -7.13
C ALA A 162 -22.46 1.48 -8.45
N LEU A 163 -21.83 2.59 -8.86
CA LEU A 163 -21.09 2.65 -10.11
C LEU A 163 -19.90 1.67 -10.15
N ALA A 164 -19.15 1.56 -9.06
CA ALA A 164 -17.98 0.67 -8.98
C ALA A 164 -18.36 -0.81 -9.11
N LYS A 165 -19.50 -1.22 -8.53
CA LYS A 165 -20.01 -2.60 -8.65
C LYS A 165 -20.47 -2.89 -10.07
N SER A 166 -21.30 -2.02 -10.63
CA SER A 166 -21.79 -2.16 -12.02
C SER A 166 -20.62 -2.20 -13.00
N LEU A 167 -19.62 -1.33 -12.82
CA LEU A 167 -18.44 -1.29 -13.68
C LEU A 167 -17.60 -2.58 -13.58
N ALA A 168 -17.43 -3.10 -12.37
CA ALA A 168 -16.69 -4.34 -12.15
C ALA A 168 -17.40 -5.54 -12.80
N ASP A 169 -18.72 -5.63 -12.69
CA ASP A 169 -19.53 -6.69 -13.28
C ASP A 169 -19.45 -6.67 -14.82
N GLU A 170 -19.57 -5.49 -15.43
CA GLU A 170 -19.55 -5.28 -16.89
C GLU A 170 -18.17 -5.57 -17.50
N LEU A 171 -17.09 -5.11 -16.85
CA LEU A 171 -15.71 -5.33 -17.32
C LEU A 171 -15.16 -6.71 -16.95
N GLY A 172 -15.90 -7.50 -16.17
CA GLY A 172 -15.43 -8.79 -15.65
C GLY A 172 -14.21 -8.65 -14.72
N MET A 173 -14.22 -7.61 -13.89
CA MET A 173 -13.17 -7.27 -12.94
C MET A 173 -13.63 -7.51 -11.51
N LYS A 174 -12.69 -7.64 -10.58
CA LYS A 174 -13.01 -7.79 -9.17
C LYS A 174 -13.22 -6.43 -8.50
N TYR A 175 -14.37 -6.26 -7.88
CA TYR A 175 -14.69 -5.10 -7.05
C TYR A 175 -14.08 -5.21 -5.64
N PHE A 176 -13.41 -4.13 -5.21
CA PHE A 176 -12.91 -3.91 -3.86
C PHE A 176 -13.54 -2.62 -3.30
N GLY A 177 -14.44 -2.79 -2.33
CA GLY A 177 -15.13 -1.66 -1.69
C GLY A 177 -14.28 -0.93 -0.64
N GLU A 178 -14.77 0.24 -0.22
CA GLU A 178 -14.12 1.04 0.82
C GLU A 178 -13.98 0.24 2.13
N PRO A 179 -12.79 0.22 2.78
CA PRO A 179 -12.62 -0.52 4.02
C PRO A 179 -13.47 0.07 5.15
N SER A 180 -13.98 -0.80 6.02
CA SER A 180 -14.68 -0.45 7.26
C SER A 180 -13.78 -0.72 8.45
N PHE A 181 -13.91 0.13 9.48
CA PHE A 181 -13.28 -0.08 10.80
C PHE A 181 -13.73 -1.36 11.48
N ASP A 182 -14.85 -1.97 11.05
CA ASP A 182 -15.28 -3.28 11.55
C ASP A 182 -14.22 -4.36 11.32
N GLN A 183 -13.38 -4.22 10.30
CA GLN A 183 -12.28 -5.16 10.02
C GLN A 183 -11.23 -5.17 11.14
N LEU A 184 -11.07 -4.03 11.82
CA LEU A 184 -10.14 -3.85 12.93
C LEU A 184 -10.84 -4.18 14.26
N TYR A 185 -11.98 -3.55 14.53
CA TYR A 185 -12.63 -3.60 15.85
C TYR A 185 -13.50 -4.82 16.10
N VAL A 186 -13.90 -5.54 15.05
CA VAL A 186 -14.61 -6.81 15.22
C VAL A 186 -13.60 -7.96 15.18
N ASP A 187 -13.60 -8.74 16.25
CA ASP A 187 -12.86 -10.00 16.38
C ASP A 187 -13.37 -11.01 15.34
N GLU A 188 -12.54 -11.98 14.96
CA GLU A 188 -12.89 -13.07 14.05
C GLU A 188 -14.01 -13.98 14.57
N TYR A 189 -14.32 -13.90 15.87
CA TYR A 189 -15.46 -14.55 16.53
C TYR A 189 -16.69 -13.62 16.68
N GLY A 190 -16.69 -12.45 16.05
CA GLY A 190 -17.81 -11.51 16.01
C GLY A 190 -17.99 -10.66 17.27
N PHE A 191 -16.96 -10.53 18.09
CA PHE A 191 -16.99 -9.64 19.25
C PHE A 191 -16.57 -8.22 18.85
N ASP A 192 -17.41 -7.25 19.15
CA ASP A 192 -17.13 -5.84 18.89
C ASP A 192 -16.39 -5.20 20.08
N LEU A 193 -15.14 -4.79 19.85
CA LEU A 193 -14.30 -4.10 20.83
C LEU A 193 -14.91 -2.75 21.25
N ARG A 194 -15.78 -2.15 20.45
CA ARG A 194 -16.46 -0.89 20.82
C ARG A 194 -17.35 -1.05 22.06
N SER A 195 -17.83 -2.27 22.33
CA SER A 195 -18.65 -2.56 23.51
C SER A 195 -17.91 -2.35 24.83
N ILE A 196 -16.57 -2.46 24.84
CA ILE A 196 -15.73 -2.36 26.03
C ILE A 196 -15.06 -1.00 26.20
N ASP A 197 -15.28 -0.05 25.29
CA ASP A 197 -14.62 1.27 25.31
C ASP A 197 -14.88 2.04 26.61
N HIS A 198 -16.04 1.85 27.23
CA HIS A 198 -16.39 2.51 28.49
C HIS A 198 -15.50 2.09 29.67
N LEU A 199 -14.84 0.93 29.55
CA LEU A 199 -13.88 0.41 30.53
C LEU A 199 -12.43 0.78 30.17
N ALA A 200 -12.19 1.22 28.93
CA ALA A 200 -10.88 1.56 28.43
C ALA A 200 -10.48 3.00 28.83
N PRO A 201 -9.18 3.23 29.12
CA PRO A 201 -8.63 4.59 29.25
C PRO A 201 -8.92 5.42 28.00
N GLU A 202 -9.11 6.73 28.16
CA GLU A 202 -9.55 7.64 27.09
C GLU A 202 -8.66 7.58 25.84
N ALA A 203 -7.33 7.57 26.02
CA ALA A 203 -6.36 7.47 24.94
C ALA A 203 -6.42 6.12 24.17
N CYS A 204 -6.91 5.05 24.79
CA CYS A 204 -7.00 3.71 24.20
C CYS A 204 -8.39 3.41 23.59
N ARG A 205 -9.36 4.33 23.71
CA ARG A 205 -10.72 4.10 23.20
C ARG A 205 -10.72 4.03 21.69
N THR A 206 -11.51 3.11 21.13
CA THR A 206 -11.68 3.02 19.68
C THR A 206 -12.30 4.32 19.14
N CYS A 207 -11.91 4.71 17.94
CA CYS A 207 -12.46 5.88 17.26
C CYS A 207 -12.82 5.51 15.83
N ASP A 208 -14.12 5.50 15.55
CA ASP A 208 -14.68 5.24 14.22
C ASP A 208 -15.09 6.53 13.54
N ILE A 209 -15.39 6.43 12.25
CA ILE A 209 -16.08 7.48 11.48
C ILE A 209 -17.38 7.92 12.16
N LYS A 210 -18.14 6.97 12.74
CA LYS A 210 -19.36 7.29 13.49
C LYS A 210 -19.08 8.20 14.68
N LYS A 211 -18.08 7.86 15.50
CA LYS A 211 -17.69 8.67 16.66
C LYS A 211 -17.14 10.01 16.25
N PHE A 212 -16.38 10.07 15.16
CA PHE A 212 -15.90 11.32 14.59
C PHE A 212 -17.04 12.27 14.19
N TYR A 213 -18.12 11.75 13.61
CA TYR A 213 -19.28 12.55 13.25
C TYR A 213 -20.09 13.05 14.46
N GLU A 214 -20.11 12.28 15.54
CA GLU A 214 -20.76 12.64 16.82
C GLU A 214 -19.91 13.65 17.63
N ASP A 215 -18.61 13.40 17.74
CA ASP A 215 -17.63 14.20 18.46
C ASP A 215 -16.32 14.37 17.67
N PRO A 216 -16.20 15.45 16.88
CA PRO A 216 -15.04 15.66 16.01
C PRO A 216 -13.79 16.19 16.70
N HIS A 217 -13.90 16.63 17.96
CA HIS A 217 -12.76 17.14 18.75
C HIS A 217 -12.22 16.09 19.73
N ASN A 218 -12.59 14.82 19.56
CA ASN A 218 -12.04 13.73 20.34
C ASN A 218 -10.53 13.56 20.07
N VAL A 219 -9.76 13.25 21.12
CA VAL A 219 -8.30 13.07 21.04
C VAL A 219 -7.91 12.00 20.00
N ASN A 220 -8.72 10.95 19.85
CA ASN A 220 -8.39 9.79 19.02
C ASN A 220 -8.72 9.99 17.52
N VAL A 221 -9.23 11.16 17.12
CA VAL A 221 -9.56 11.46 15.70
C VAL A 221 -8.31 11.44 14.83
N ALA A 222 -7.19 11.94 15.35
CA ALA A 222 -5.91 11.90 14.64
C ALA A 222 -5.47 10.45 14.34
N SER A 223 -5.56 9.58 15.36
CA SER A 223 -5.26 8.14 15.22
C SER A 223 -6.23 7.45 14.26
N MET A 224 -7.52 7.80 14.30
CA MET A 224 -8.54 7.28 13.39
C MET A 224 -8.23 7.60 11.92
N GLN A 225 -7.80 8.82 11.61
CA GLN A 225 -7.39 9.17 10.26
C GLN A 225 -6.14 8.39 9.81
N MET A 226 -5.19 8.13 10.71
CA MET A 226 -4.02 7.30 10.39
C MET A 226 -4.40 5.84 10.13
N ILE A 227 -5.27 5.27 10.95
CA ILE A 227 -5.80 3.92 10.77
C ILE A 227 -6.57 3.83 9.44
N MET A 228 -7.37 4.85 9.09
CA MET A 228 -8.09 4.88 7.82
C MET A 228 -7.15 4.81 6.61
N PHE A 229 -6.05 5.55 6.65
CA PHE A 229 -5.00 5.46 5.63
C PHE A 229 -4.42 4.05 5.55
N GLN A 230 -4.09 3.43 6.68
CA GLN A 230 -3.53 2.08 6.71
C GLN A 230 -4.53 1.04 6.17
N LEU A 231 -5.82 1.15 6.50
CA LEU A 231 -6.87 0.28 5.96
C LEU A 231 -7.01 0.44 4.44
N ARG A 232 -6.95 1.68 3.92
CA ARG A 232 -6.98 1.96 2.48
C ARG A 232 -5.72 1.44 1.78
N PHE A 233 -4.56 1.55 2.42
CA PHE A 233 -3.30 0.99 1.95
C PHE A 233 -3.35 -0.54 1.88
N GLU A 234 -3.85 -1.20 2.93
CA GLU A 234 -4.03 -2.65 2.98
C GLU A 234 -4.98 -3.14 1.88
N ARG A 235 -6.11 -2.46 1.68
CA ARG A 235 -7.07 -2.80 0.61
C ARG A 235 -6.48 -2.66 -0.78
N TYR A 236 -5.70 -1.61 -1.01
CA TYR A 236 -5.01 -1.44 -2.28
C TYR A 236 -3.97 -2.55 -2.52
N LEU A 237 -3.23 -2.95 -1.48
CA LEU A 237 -2.31 -4.10 -1.55
C LEU A 237 -3.05 -5.41 -1.83
N ASP A 238 -4.18 -5.67 -1.19
CA ASP A 238 -5.00 -6.87 -1.45
C ASP A 238 -5.48 -6.91 -2.91
N ALA A 239 -5.83 -5.76 -3.48
CA ALA A 239 -6.21 -5.64 -4.88
C ALA A 239 -5.03 -5.91 -5.82
N LEU A 240 -3.84 -5.38 -5.53
CA LEU A 240 -2.63 -5.68 -6.29
C LEU A 240 -2.25 -7.15 -6.20
N VAL A 241 -2.29 -7.75 -5.01
CA VAL A 241 -2.01 -9.19 -4.84
C VAL A 241 -2.98 -10.04 -5.65
N HIS A 242 -4.27 -9.68 -5.66
CA HIS A 242 -5.25 -10.37 -6.48
C HIS A 242 -4.88 -10.26 -7.96
N LEU A 243 -4.68 -9.03 -8.45
CA LEU A 243 -4.32 -8.75 -9.84
C LEU A 243 -3.07 -9.52 -10.28
N LEU A 244 -1.99 -9.53 -9.48
CA LEU A 244 -0.73 -10.19 -9.84
C LEU A 244 -0.83 -11.72 -9.85
N ASN A 245 -1.70 -12.32 -9.04
CA ASN A 245 -1.83 -13.77 -8.95
C ASN A 245 -2.90 -14.35 -9.89
N THR A 246 -3.97 -13.60 -10.18
CA THR A 246 -5.07 -14.05 -11.05
C THR A 246 -4.99 -13.49 -12.45
N GLY A 247 -4.38 -12.32 -12.63
CA GLY A 247 -4.46 -11.53 -13.85
C GLY A 247 -5.84 -10.90 -14.07
N GLU A 248 -6.72 -10.92 -13.08
CA GLU A 248 -8.03 -10.27 -13.13
C GLU A 248 -7.88 -8.79 -12.80
N GLY A 249 -8.51 -7.91 -13.60
CA GLY A 249 -8.55 -6.48 -13.32
C GLY A 249 -9.28 -6.18 -12.02
N VAL A 250 -9.01 -5.02 -11.44
CA VAL A 250 -9.60 -4.61 -10.16
C VAL A 250 -10.20 -3.23 -10.23
N VAL A 251 -11.38 -3.09 -9.64
CA VAL A 251 -12.08 -1.81 -9.46
C VAL A 251 -12.13 -1.48 -7.98
N LEU A 252 -11.60 -0.32 -7.62
CA LEU A 252 -11.44 0.14 -6.23
C LEU A 252 -12.29 1.38 -5.96
N GLU A 253 -12.83 1.47 -4.75
CA GLU A 253 -13.42 2.69 -4.23
C GLU A 253 -12.41 3.48 -3.40
N ARG A 254 -12.04 4.65 -3.91
CA ARG A 254 -10.98 5.49 -3.37
C ARG A 254 -9.62 4.79 -3.31
N SER A 255 -8.57 5.59 -3.34
CA SER A 255 -7.19 5.14 -3.24
C SER A 255 -6.49 5.74 -2.02
N PRO A 256 -5.43 5.10 -1.49
CA PRO A 256 -4.56 5.72 -0.49
C PRO A 256 -3.91 7.02 -0.99
N PHE A 257 -3.78 7.19 -2.31
CA PHE A 257 -3.30 8.42 -2.93
C PHE A 257 -4.25 9.61 -2.70
N SER A 258 -5.55 9.37 -2.53
CA SER A 258 -6.56 10.41 -2.31
C SER A 258 -6.79 10.76 -0.83
N ASP A 259 -6.32 9.91 0.09
CA ASP A 259 -6.63 9.97 1.51
C ASP A 259 -6.23 11.31 2.17
N PHE A 260 -5.12 11.91 1.71
CA PHE A 260 -4.59 13.15 2.28
C PHE A 260 -5.57 14.32 2.17
N VAL A 261 -6.52 14.27 1.21
CA VAL A 261 -7.58 15.27 1.09
C VAL A 261 -8.38 15.36 2.38
N PHE A 262 -8.65 14.22 3.03
CA PHE A 262 -9.37 14.18 4.30
C PHE A 262 -8.53 14.72 5.44
N ALA A 263 -7.27 14.30 5.56
CA ALA A 263 -6.36 14.77 6.60
C ALA A 263 -6.16 16.29 6.54
N GLU A 264 -5.89 16.85 5.35
CA GLU A 264 -5.73 18.30 5.16
C GLU A 264 -7.03 19.07 5.46
N THR A 265 -8.19 18.51 5.08
CA THR A 265 -9.48 19.10 5.44
C THR A 265 -9.67 19.12 6.95
N MET A 266 -9.45 17.99 7.64
CA MET A 266 -9.58 17.90 9.09
C MET A 266 -8.66 18.88 9.81
N HIS A 267 -7.46 19.13 9.26
CA HIS A 267 -6.54 20.12 9.81
C HIS A 267 -7.08 21.54 9.68
N LYS A 268 -7.64 21.89 8.51
CA LYS A 268 -8.22 23.22 8.27
C LYS A 268 -9.38 23.55 9.21
N PHE A 269 -10.21 22.56 9.54
CA PHE A 269 -11.31 22.71 10.49
C PHE A 269 -10.88 22.59 11.97
N GLY A 270 -9.60 22.32 12.24
CA GLY A 270 -9.06 22.23 13.59
C GLY A 270 -9.41 20.94 14.34
N TYR A 271 -9.75 19.87 13.63
CA TYR A 271 -9.99 18.55 14.22
C TYR A 271 -8.70 17.77 14.50
N ILE A 272 -7.65 18.03 13.70
CA ILE A 272 -6.31 17.46 13.91
C ILE A 272 -5.26 18.57 14.08
N SER A 273 -4.28 18.33 14.96
CA SER A 273 -3.19 19.28 15.12
C SER A 273 -2.24 19.28 13.91
N LYS A 274 -1.45 20.33 13.80
CA LYS A 274 -0.37 20.41 12.79
C LYS A 274 0.68 19.29 12.98
N LEU A 275 0.91 18.86 14.21
CA LEU A 275 1.89 17.81 14.52
C LEU A 275 1.38 16.44 14.06
N ALA A 276 0.10 16.14 14.28
CA ALA A 276 -0.52 14.93 13.74
C ALA A 276 -0.56 14.94 12.20
N LEU A 277 -0.87 16.07 11.57
CA LEU A 277 -0.81 16.16 10.10
C LEU A 277 0.62 15.91 9.57
N LYS A 278 1.65 16.36 10.29
CA LYS A 278 3.04 16.06 9.93
C LYS A 278 3.35 14.57 10.07
N ALA A 279 2.91 13.93 11.15
CA ALA A 279 3.03 12.48 11.33
C ALA A 279 2.36 11.70 10.19
N TYR A 280 1.14 12.11 9.83
CA TYR A 280 0.39 11.56 8.71
C TYR A 280 1.15 11.71 7.39
N ASN A 281 1.70 12.90 7.10
CA ASN A 281 2.45 13.14 5.88
C ASN A 281 3.73 12.29 5.80
N LEU A 282 4.44 12.08 6.93
CA LEU A 282 5.59 11.19 6.99
C LEU A 282 5.21 9.73 6.66
N MET A 283 4.11 9.23 7.24
CA MET A 283 3.58 7.90 6.93
C MET A 283 3.20 7.78 5.44
N LYS A 284 2.53 8.79 4.89
CA LYS A 284 2.15 8.83 3.48
C LYS A 284 3.38 8.80 2.56
N GLU A 285 4.39 9.64 2.83
CA GLU A 285 5.61 9.73 2.03
C GLU A 285 6.44 8.44 2.08
N ALA A 286 6.44 7.73 3.22
CA ALA A 286 7.09 6.43 3.35
C ALA A 286 6.33 5.32 2.63
N GLY A 287 5.00 5.28 2.75
CA GLY A 287 4.17 4.19 2.24
C GLY A 287 3.88 4.23 0.74
N LEU A 288 3.52 5.39 0.19
CA LEU A 288 3.04 5.49 -1.20
C LEU A 288 4.01 4.97 -2.28
N PRO A 289 5.35 5.10 -2.16
CA PRO A 289 6.29 4.56 -3.14
C PRO A 289 6.24 3.04 -3.33
N GLU A 290 5.73 2.28 -2.36
CA GLU A 290 5.60 0.81 -2.45
C GLU A 290 4.41 0.37 -3.34
N LEU A 291 3.46 1.28 -3.60
CA LEU A 291 2.27 1.00 -4.39
C LEU A 291 2.44 1.42 -5.84
N LEU A 292 1.91 0.62 -6.77
CA LEU A 292 1.75 1.03 -8.16
C LEU A 292 0.56 1.99 -8.27
N ARG A 293 0.74 3.13 -8.93
CA ARG A 293 -0.37 4.05 -9.19
C ARG A 293 -1.44 3.38 -10.05
N PRO A 294 -2.72 3.78 -9.94
CA PRO A 294 -3.78 3.20 -10.76
C PRO A 294 -3.56 3.50 -12.24
N HIS A 295 -4.14 2.68 -13.11
CA HIS A 295 -4.08 2.93 -14.55
C HIS A 295 -5.06 4.03 -14.96
N LEU A 296 -6.25 3.95 -14.37
CA LEU A 296 -7.36 4.84 -14.63
C LEU A 296 -7.94 5.33 -13.30
N VAL A 297 -8.12 6.64 -13.21
CA VAL A 297 -8.87 7.30 -12.13
C VAL A 297 -10.12 7.91 -12.73
N ILE A 298 -11.28 7.56 -12.18
CA ILE A 298 -12.57 8.12 -12.56
C ILE A 298 -13.01 9.04 -11.42
N TYR A 299 -12.99 10.34 -11.65
CA TYR A 299 -13.42 11.33 -10.66
C TYR A 299 -14.86 11.77 -10.94
N LEU A 300 -15.72 11.55 -9.95
CA LEU A 300 -17.12 11.99 -9.98
C LEU A 300 -17.25 13.33 -9.26
N ASP A 301 -17.52 14.38 -10.04
CA ASP A 301 -17.74 15.74 -9.54
C ASP A 301 -19.22 15.96 -9.22
N ALA A 302 -19.53 16.54 -8.07
CA ALA A 302 -20.90 16.93 -7.75
C ALA A 302 -20.89 18.08 -6.73
N PRO A 303 -21.79 19.07 -6.88
CA PRO A 303 -21.81 20.22 -5.99
C PRO A 303 -22.27 19.81 -4.57
N SER A 304 -21.68 20.41 -3.55
CA SER A 304 -21.94 20.07 -2.14
C SER A 304 -23.40 20.18 -1.72
N ASN A 305 -24.18 21.08 -2.33
CA ASN A 305 -25.63 21.17 -2.08
C ASN A 305 -26.35 19.84 -2.43
N VAL A 306 -26.00 19.24 -3.56
CA VAL A 306 -26.58 17.97 -4.03
C VAL A 306 -26.07 16.82 -3.17
N LEU A 307 -24.78 16.84 -2.79
CA LEU A 307 -24.21 15.83 -1.90
C LEU A 307 -24.91 15.81 -0.53
N LEU A 308 -25.16 16.98 0.07
CA LEU A 308 -25.90 17.08 1.33
C LEU A 308 -27.33 16.55 1.20
N GLN A 309 -28.00 16.80 0.08
CA GLN A 309 -29.31 16.24 -0.19
C GLN A 309 -29.26 14.71 -0.24
N ARG A 310 -28.31 14.13 -0.99
CA ARG A 310 -28.12 12.67 -1.07
C ARG A 310 -27.79 12.03 0.28
N ILE A 311 -26.97 12.70 1.10
CA ILE A 311 -26.66 12.24 2.47
C ILE A 311 -27.92 12.21 3.33
N LYS A 312 -28.79 13.22 3.22
CA LYS A 312 -30.09 13.26 3.91
C LYS A 312 -31.03 12.15 3.41
N GLU A 313 -31.12 11.93 2.11
CA GLU A 313 -31.94 10.88 1.50
C GLU A 313 -31.48 9.47 1.91
N ARG A 314 -30.16 9.27 2.09
CA ARG A 314 -29.58 8.01 2.59
C ARG A 314 -30.01 7.70 4.04
N ASN A 315 -30.45 8.72 4.79
CA ASN A 315 -31.06 8.61 6.12
C ASN A 315 -30.26 7.78 7.14
N ILE A 316 -28.93 7.89 7.10
CA ILE A 316 -28.06 7.28 8.11
C ILE A 316 -28.00 8.22 9.32
N PRO A 317 -28.45 7.79 10.52
CA PRO A 317 -28.67 8.69 11.65
C PRO A 317 -27.44 9.54 12.04
N TYR A 318 -26.27 8.89 12.09
CA TYR A 318 -25.03 9.54 12.53
C TYR A 318 -24.42 10.47 11.47
N GLU A 319 -24.78 10.35 10.20
CA GLU A 319 -24.32 11.27 9.14
C GLU A 319 -25.21 12.50 9.06
N VAL A 320 -26.53 12.29 9.12
CA VAL A 320 -27.54 13.36 9.04
C VAL A 320 -27.45 14.29 10.24
N GLN A 321 -27.19 13.74 11.43
CA GLN A 321 -27.04 14.50 12.67
C GLN A 321 -25.60 14.98 12.91
N SER A 322 -24.67 14.70 11.99
CA SER A 322 -23.26 15.02 12.18
C SER A 322 -23.02 16.52 12.23
N LYS A 323 -22.08 16.92 13.10
CA LYS A 323 -21.60 18.31 13.15
C LYS A 323 -20.54 18.60 12.09
N VAL A 324 -19.99 17.54 11.49
CA VAL A 324 -18.85 17.61 10.56
C VAL A 324 -19.29 17.79 9.11
N LEU A 325 -20.37 17.12 8.68
CA LEU A 325 -20.81 17.16 7.28
C LEU A 325 -21.59 18.45 7.01
N THR A 326 -20.86 19.56 7.09
CA THR A 326 -21.32 20.89 6.67
C THR A 326 -21.04 21.08 5.18
N LYS A 327 -21.70 22.08 4.59
CA LYS A 327 -21.45 22.43 3.19
C LYS A 327 -20.00 22.85 2.99
N GLU A 328 -19.48 23.62 3.93
CA GLU A 328 -18.13 24.16 3.93
C GLU A 328 -17.08 23.03 3.98
N TYR A 329 -17.36 21.98 4.75
CA TYR A 329 -16.49 20.80 4.84
C TYR A 329 -16.43 20.05 3.51
N LEU A 330 -17.58 19.83 2.86
CA LEU A 330 -17.64 19.15 1.56
C LEU A 330 -17.03 20.00 0.44
N ASP A 331 -17.25 21.32 0.44
CA ASP A 331 -16.65 22.26 -0.51
C ASP A 331 -15.11 22.26 -0.38
N GLU A 332 -14.60 22.13 0.84
CA GLU A 332 -13.16 22.06 1.06
C GLU A 332 -12.54 20.76 0.55
N ILE A 333 -13.21 19.63 0.75
CA ILE A 333 -12.79 18.34 0.18
C ILE A 333 -12.73 18.45 -1.34
N ASP A 334 -13.78 18.98 -1.98
CA ASP A 334 -13.81 19.15 -3.44
C ASP A 334 -12.69 20.07 -3.93
N ARG A 335 -12.42 21.18 -3.21
CA ARG A 335 -11.31 22.08 -3.50
C ARG A 335 -9.97 21.35 -3.49
N LEU A 336 -9.70 20.55 -2.46
CA LEU A 336 -8.43 19.82 -2.30
C LEU A 336 -8.28 18.69 -3.33
N TYR A 337 -9.37 17.99 -3.68
CA TYR A 337 -9.38 17.05 -4.80
C TYR A 337 -8.94 17.74 -6.09
N LYS A 338 -9.60 18.85 -6.46
CA LYS A 338 -9.34 19.58 -7.71
C LYS A 338 -7.96 20.24 -7.77
N GLN A 339 -7.49 20.83 -6.66
CA GLN A 339 -6.24 21.60 -6.65
C GLN A 339 -5.00 20.73 -6.49
N SER A 340 -5.06 19.69 -5.67
CA SER A 340 -3.89 18.90 -5.29
C SER A 340 -3.90 17.51 -5.92
N TYR A 341 -4.97 16.74 -5.70
CA TYR A 341 -5.01 15.33 -6.10
C TYR A 341 -5.10 15.14 -7.63
N LEU A 342 -6.07 15.78 -8.29
CA LEU A 342 -6.25 15.63 -9.73
C LEU A 342 -5.04 16.11 -10.52
N ARG A 343 -4.35 17.15 -10.03
CA ARG A 343 -3.09 17.64 -10.61
C ARG A 343 -1.97 16.62 -10.52
N SER A 344 -1.81 15.93 -9.38
CA SER A 344 -0.72 14.97 -9.20
C SER A 344 -0.95 13.67 -9.97
N ILE A 345 -2.21 13.27 -10.16
CA ILE A 345 -2.59 12.06 -10.89
C ILE A 345 -2.48 12.23 -12.39
N ARG A 346 -2.83 13.41 -12.94
CA ARG A 346 -2.82 13.68 -14.39
C ARG A 346 -1.50 13.34 -15.09
N ASP A 347 -0.38 13.51 -14.41
CA ASP A 347 0.94 13.25 -15.01
C ASP A 347 1.30 11.75 -15.07
N ASN A 348 0.61 10.90 -14.28
CA ASN A 348 1.01 9.52 -14.02
C ASN A 348 -0.04 8.48 -14.42
N SER A 349 -1.33 8.84 -14.39
CA SER A 349 -2.46 7.94 -14.67
C SER A 349 -3.46 8.62 -15.59
N GLU A 350 -4.24 7.84 -16.33
CA GLU A 350 -5.36 8.38 -17.10
C GLU A 350 -6.47 8.84 -16.17
N LEU A 351 -7.08 9.99 -16.49
CA LEU A 351 -8.08 10.64 -15.65
C LEU A 351 -9.33 10.94 -16.46
N LEU A 352 -10.45 10.35 -16.05
CA LEU A 352 -11.78 10.68 -16.55
C LEU A 352 -12.53 11.52 -15.52
N LEU A 353 -13.12 12.62 -15.98
CA LEU A 353 -13.85 13.58 -15.16
C LEU A 353 -15.31 13.59 -15.59
N TYR A 354 -16.21 13.25 -14.67
CA TYR A 354 -17.64 13.25 -14.93
C TYR A 354 -18.36 14.23 -14.02
N ASP A 355 -19.25 15.04 -14.61
CA ASP A 355 -20.26 15.75 -13.84
C ASP A 355 -21.34 14.76 -13.41
N TRP A 356 -21.38 14.48 -12.11
CA TRP A 356 -22.25 13.54 -11.43
C TRP A 356 -23.34 14.25 -10.61
N THR A 357 -23.72 15.46 -11.02
CA THR A 357 -24.84 16.23 -10.45
C THR A 357 -26.15 15.45 -10.57
N THR A 358 -26.39 14.84 -11.74
CA THR A 358 -27.40 13.80 -11.93
C THR A 358 -26.67 12.47 -11.99
N ILE A 359 -27.22 11.42 -11.39
CA ILE A 359 -26.62 10.08 -11.51
C ILE A 359 -26.67 9.69 -13.00
N GLY A 360 -25.50 9.61 -13.62
CA GLY A 360 -25.35 9.31 -15.04
C GLY A 360 -25.59 7.84 -15.35
N GLU A 361 -25.81 7.56 -16.63
CA GLU A 361 -25.81 6.21 -17.18
C GLU A 361 -24.39 5.64 -17.14
N PHE A 362 -24.24 4.40 -16.68
CA PHE A 362 -22.92 3.78 -16.50
C PHE A 362 -22.31 3.36 -17.85
N GLU A 363 -23.15 3.14 -18.85
CA GLU A 363 -22.79 2.75 -20.21
C GLU A 363 -21.87 3.78 -20.86
N LEU A 364 -22.13 5.07 -20.66
CA LEU A 364 -21.26 6.16 -21.15
C LEU A 364 -19.84 6.06 -20.57
N VAL A 365 -19.73 5.70 -19.29
CA VAL A 365 -18.45 5.53 -18.61
C VAL A 365 -17.70 4.34 -19.20
N VAL A 366 -18.41 3.23 -19.47
CA VAL A 366 -17.82 2.04 -20.11
C VAL A 366 -17.33 2.37 -21.52
N ASP A 367 -18.15 3.04 -22.34
CA ASP A 367 -17.78 3.44 -23.70
C ASP A 367 -16.50 4.30 -23.72
N ASP A 368 -16.39 5.25 -22.80
CA ASP A 368 -15.19 6.09 -22.69
C ASP A 368 -13.97 5.31 -22.22
N ILE A 369 -14.14 4.34 -21.33
CA ILE A 369 -13.06 3.43 -20.91
C ILE A 369 -12.54 2.60 -22.08
N GLU A 370 -13.44 2.07 -22.92
CA GLU A 370 -13.06 1.28 -24.09
C GLU A 370 -12.31 2.11 -25.14
N ARG A 371 -12.60 3.41 -25.24
CA ARG A 371 -11.89 4.32 -26.16
C ARG A 371 -10.45 4.61 -25.76
N ILE A 372 -10.07 4.38 -24.50
CA ILE A 372 -8.72 4.65 -24.02
C ILE A 372 -7.78 3.57 -24.55
N ASN A 373 -6.72 4.02 -25.24
CA ASN A 373 -5.66 3.13 -25.71
C ASN A 373 -4.52 3.08 -24.69
N PHE A 374 -4.61 2.16 -23.72
CA PHE A 374 -3.58 1.96 -22.72
C PHE A 374 -2.27 1.39 -23.28
N GLU A 375 -2.31 0.65 -24.39
CA GLU A 375 -1.12 0.07 -25.01
C GLU A 375 -0.19 1.16 -25.54
N ALA A 376 -0.75 2.16 -26.23
CA ALA A 376 0.00 3.30 -26.72
C ALA A 376 0.71 4.08 -25.59
N LEU A 377 0.08 4.17 -24.40
CA LEU A 377 0.66 4.83 -23.22
C LEU A 377 1.79 4.00 -22.60
N MET A 378 1.66 2.67 -22.64
CA MET A 378 2.66 1.74 -22.13
C MET A 378 3.87 1.61 -23.06
N ASP A 379 3.66 1.72 -24.37
CA ASP A 379 4.70 1.61 -25.38
C ASP A 379 5.62 2.83 -25.44
N ASP A 380 5.18 4.01 -24.99
CA ASP A 380 6.03 5.21 -24.92
C ASP A 380 7.15 5.03 -23.87
N PRO A 381 8.43 4.89 -24.26
CA PRO A 381 9.51 4.63 -23.31
C PRO A 381 9.88 5.85 -22.44
N TYR A 382 9.53 7.06 -22.89
CA TYR A 382 9.95 8.32 -22.26
C TYR A 382 8.80 9.07 -21.57
N GLY A 383 7.55 8.67 -21.83
CA GLY A 383 6.37 9.27 -21.22
C GLY A 383 6.30 9.09 -19.69
N PRO A 384 5.87 10.12 -18.94
CA PRO A 384 5.67 10.02 -17.49
C PRO A 384 4.48 9.13 -17.11
N MET A 385 3.55 8.91 -18.05
CA MET A 385 2.35 8.11 -17.82
C MET A 385 2.68 6.63 -17.62
N LEU A 386 2.01 6.03 -16.64
CA LEU A 386 2.09 4.61 -16.28
C LEU A 386 3.53 4.10 -16.06
N LYS A 387 4.44 4.98 -15.66
CA LYS A 387 5.84 4.65 -15.43
C LYS A 387 6.02 3.48 -14.46
N ASP A 388 5.20 3.41 -13.42
CA ASP A 388 5.27 2.37 -12.39
C ASP A 388 4.97 0.97 -12.94
N TRP A 389 4.23 0.89 -14.05
CA TRP A 389 3.85 -0.36 -14.73
C TRP A 389 4.87 -0.80 -15.78
N LYS A 390 5.82 0.06 -16.14
CA LYS A 390 6.91 -0.22 -17.08
C LYS A 390 8.07 -0.88 -16.34
N LYS A 391 7.87 -2.12 -15.88
CA LYS A 391 8.86 -2.91 -15.14
C LYS A 391 9.49 -3.99 -16.00
N ARG A 392 10.71 -4.41 -15.64
CA ARG A 392 11.33 -5.60 -16.22
C ARG A 392 10.70 -6.85 -15.62
N GLU A 393 10.86 -7.96 -16.32
CA GLU A 393 10.35 -9.27 -15.88
C GLU A 393 10.79 -9.62 -14.45
N ASP A 394 12.08 -9.50 -14.13
CA ASP A 394 12.63 -9.79 -12.80
C ASP A 394 12.01 -8.89 -11.70
N ASP A 395 11.69 -7.64 -12.04
CA ASP A 395 11.08 -6.69 -11.10
C ASP A 395 9.63 -7.07 -10.79
N TRP A 396 8.90 -7.61 -11.78
CA TRP A 396 7.54 -8.12 -11.57
C TRP A 396 7.51 -9.32 -10.63
N SER A 397 8.44 -10.25 -10.85
CA SER A 397 8.62 -11.44 -10.01
C SER A 397 8.89 -11.08 -8.55
N GLN A 398 9.86 -10.17 -8.34
CA GLN A 398 10.19 -9.67 -7.00
C GLN A 398 8.99 -8.94 -6.38
N TYR A 399 8.33 -8.07 -7.13
CA TYR A 399 7.18 -7.31 -6.64
C TYR A 399 6.02 -8.22 -6.22
N ARG A 400 5.69 -9.23 -7.04
CA ARG A 400 4.67 -10.24 -6.69
C ARG A 400 5.05 -11.00 -5.42
N TYR A 401 6.31 -11.39 -5.27
CA TYR A 401 6.79 -12.07 -4.08
C TYR A 401 6.66 -11.18 -2.84
N ASP A 402 7.08 -9.93 -2.90
CA ASP A 402 7.01 -9.01 -1.77
C ASP A 402 5.58 -8.72 -1.35
N LEU A 403 4.66 -8.54 -2.29
CA LEU A 403 3.25 -8.32 -1.96
C LEU A 403 2.54 -9.58 -1.47
N THR A 404 2.80 -10.75 -2.08
CA THR A 404 2.06 -11.99 -1.78
C THR A 404 2.62 -12.71 -0.55
N ALA A 405 3.95 -12.76 -0.42
CA ALA A 405 4.62 -13.38 0.71
C ALA A 405 4.90 -12.35 1.80
N ASN A 406 5.56 -11.23 1.50
CA ASN A 406 6.03 -10.30 2.52
C ASN A 406 5.08 -9.11 2.76
N LYS A 407 3.75 -9.28 2.56
CA LYS A 407 2.75 -8.21 2.74
C LYS A 407 2.95 -7.42 4.03
N HIS A 408 3.22 -8.12 5.13
CA HIS A 408 3.47 -7.51 6.43
C HIS A 408 4.63 -6.50 6.41
N THR A 409 5.74 -6.84 5.76
CA THR A 409 6.90 -5.93 5.64
C THR A 409 6.53 -4.66 4.87
N VAL A 410 5.76 -4.80 3.79
CA VAL A 410 5.28 -3.66 2.99
C VAL A 410 4.31 -2.79 3.79
N MET A 411 3.43 -3.41 4.60
CA MET A 411 2.56 -2.70 5.54
C MET A 411 3.36 -1.92 6.58
N CYS A 412 4.44 -2.51 7.14
CA CYS A 412 5.30 -1.87 8.12
C CYS A 412 6.01 -0.61 7.58
N THR A 413 6.17 -0.45 6.27
CA THR A 413 6.73 0.77 5.67
C THR A 413 5.89 2.00 5.99
N CYS A 414 4.57 1.85 6.19
CA CYS A 414 3.69 2.93 6.62
C CYS A 414 3.82 3.26 8.13
N LEU A 415 4.41 2.37 8.93
CA LEU A 415 4.52 2.55 10.38
C LEU A 415 5.78 3.35 10.73
N VAL A 416 5.66 4.68 10.60
CA VAL A 416 6.73 5.61 11.01
C VAL A 416 6.46 6.09 12.44
N PRO A 417 7.30 5.73 13.43
CA PRO A 417 7.11 6.21 14.79
C PRO A 417 7.32 7.72 14.86
N TYR A 418 6.34 8.44 15.40
CA TYR A 418 6.38 9.89 15.56
C TYR A 418 6.00 10.27 16.99
N PHE A 419 6.95 10.84 17.74
CA PHE A 419 6.80 11.08 19.18
C PHE A 419 6.47 12.53 19.55
N ASP A 420 6.47 13.46 18.59
CA ASP A 420 6.22 14.88 18.92
C ASP A 420 4.71 15.19 19.07
N ALA A 421 3.83 14.32 18.57
CA ALA A 421 2.38 14.54 18.58
C ALA A 421 1.74 13.81 19.78
N PRO A 422 1.33 14.51 20.85
CA PRO A 422 0.82 13.87 22.07
C PRO A 422 -0.51 13.14 21.86
N GLU A 423 -1.35 13.60 20.93
CA GLU A 423 -2.64 12.96 20.58
C GLU A 423 -2.51 11.59 19.91
N LEU A 424 -1.33 11.26 19.37
CA LEU A 424 -1.04 9.94 18.78
C LEU A 424 -0.35 9.00 19.77
N LEU A 425 0.08 9.51 20.93
CA LEU A 425 0.82 8.74 21.91
C LEU A 425 -0.10 8.24 23.01
N VAL A 426 0.11 6.98 23.38
CA VAL A 426 -0.55 6.33 24.50
C VAL A 426 0.46 6.14 25.62
N SER A 427 0.07 6.46 26.86
CA SER A 427 0.91 6.20 28.03
C SER A 427 1.09 4.70 28.24
N GLY A 428 2.28 4.28 28.69
CA GLY A 428 2.54 2.87 28.99
C GLY A 428 1.60 2.30 30.05
N GLU A 429 1.20 3.11 31.03
CA GLU A 429 0.23 2.72 32.08
C GLU A 429 -1.18 2.50 31.52
N ASP A 430 -1.62 3.36 30.60
CA ASP A 430 -2.91 3.25 29.93
C ASP A 430 -2.94 2.04 28.98
N GLN A 431 -1.83 1.80 28.27
CA GLN A 431 -1.67 0.63 27.41
C GLN A 431 -1.66 -0.67 28.23
N GLU A 432 -0.98 -0.70 29.38
CA GLU A 432 -1.01 -1.86 30.29
C GLU A 432 -2.42 -2.11 30.82
N THR A 433 -3.12 -1.06 31.26
CA THR A 433 -4.49 -1.14 31.75
C THR A 433 -5.42 -1.71 30.67
N TYR A 434 -5.30 -1.23 29.43
CA TYR A 434 -6.06 -1.74 28.29
C TYR A 434 -5.71 -3.20 27.97
N HIS A 435 -4.43 -3.58 28.01
CA HIS A 435 -4.01 -4.97 27.81
C HIS A 435 -4.55 -5.93 28.88
N LEU A 436 -4.53 -5.50 30.15
CA LEU A 436 -5.12 -6.25 31.26
C LEU A 436 -6.64 -6.39 31.10
N LEU A 437 -7.31 -5.35 30.60
CA LEU A 437 -8.73 -5.39 30.26
C LEU A 437 -9.02 -6.45 29.19
N LEU A 438 -8.29 -6.43 28.07
CA LEU A 438 -8.43 -7.43 27.00
C LEU A 438 -8.17 -8.86 27.51
N LYS A 439 -7.12 -9.03 28.33
CA LYS A 439 -6.81 -10.30 29.00
C LYS A 439 -7.92 -10.78 29.93
N LYS A 440 -8.68 -9.88 30.57
CA LYS A 440 -9.80 -10.24 31.44
C LYS A 440 -10.95 -10.87 30.67
N PHE A 441 -11.25 -10.39 29.47
CA PHE A 441 -12.30 -10.95 28.62
C PHE A 441 -11.92 -12.30 28.00
N LYS A 442 -10.62 -12.66 27.96
CA LYS A 442 -10.08 -13.94 27.47
C LYS A 442 -10.76 -14.46 26.20
N ARG A 443 -10.97 -13.60 25.19
CA ARG A 443 -11.61 -14.03 23.93
C ARG A 443 -10.56 -14.52 22.94
N GLN A 444 -9.87 -13.63 22.26
CA GLN A 444 -8.87 -13.99 21.27
C GLN A 444 -7.47 -14.10 21.90
N VAL A 445 -7.25 -15.10 22.76
CA VAL A 445 -5.93 -15.33 23.37
C VAL A 445 -4.96 -15.99 22.39
N TYR A 446 -5.49 -16.86 21.54
CA TYR A 446 -4.77 -17.53 20.47
C TYR A 446 -5.38 -17.19 19.11
N ALA A 447 -4.66 -17.54 18.05
CA ALA A 447 -5.18 -17.44 16.69
C ALA A 447 -6.41 -18.33 16.47
N LYS A 448 -7.21 -18.00 15.45
CA LYS A 448 -8.46 -18.70 15.17
C LYS A 448 -8.28 -20.20 14.92
N GLY A 449 -9.13 -21.00 15.55
CA GLY A 449 -9.05 -22.46 15.52
C GLY A 449 -8.24 -23.06 16.68
N TYR A 450 -7.65 -22.23 17.54
CA TYR A 450 -6.88 -22.65 18.71
C TYR A 450 -7.50 -22.23 20.05
N ASN A 451 -8.69 -21.59 20.04
CA ASN A 451 -9.34 -21.12 21.26
C ASN A 451 -10.38 -22.13 21.77
N LYS A 452 -9.95 -23.05 22.65
CA LYS A 452 -10.83 -24.09 23.24
C LYS A 452 -12.07 -23.50 23.94
N HIS A 453 -11.91 -22.37 24.62
CA HIS A 453 -12.97 -21.68 25.36
C HIS A 453 -14.02 -21.03 24.45
N LEU A 454 -13.73 -20.82 23.17
CA LEU A 454 -14.68 -20.29 22.17
C LEU A 454 -15.32 -21.39 21.32
N GLY A 455 -15.09 -22.68 21.65
CA GLY A 455 -15.68 -23.82 20.96
C GLY A 455 -14.85 -24.36 19.80
N ASP A 456 -13.60 -23.90 19.62
CA ASP A 456 -12.72 -24.45 18.60
C ASP A 456 -12.31 -25.89 18.96
N LYS A 457 -12.44 -26.79 17.98
CA LYS A 457 -11.89 -28.15 18.09
C LYS A 457 -10.39 -28.06 17.87
N LEU A 458 -9.62 -28.12 18.96
CA LEU A 458 -8.15 -28.15 18.91
C LEU A 458 -7.68 -29.33 18.04
N PRO A 459 -7.13 -29.07 16.85
CA PRO A 459 -6.63 -30.14 16.00
C PRO A 459 -5.31 -30.68 16.57
N LEU A 460 -5.25 -31.99 16.81
CA LEU A 460 -4.03 -32.64 17.34
C LEU A 460 -2.80 -32.50 16.42
N PHE A 461 -3.01 -32.27 15.11
CA PHE A 461 -1.95 -32.23 14.09
C PHE A 461 -1.84 -30.92 13.31
N LYS A 462 -2.63 -29.88 13.64
CA LYS A 462 -2.49 -28.58 12.95
C LYS A 462 -1.41 -27.76 13.66
N THR A 463 -0.20 -27.81 13.12
CA THR A 463 0.95 -27.09 13.67
C THR A 463 1.11 -25.68 13.12
N SER A 464 0.39 -25.31 12.06
CA SER A 464 0.46 -23.98 11.46
C SER A 464 -0.91 -23.40 11.12
N LEU A 465 -1.00 -22.07 11.23
CA LEU A 465 -2.10 -21.29 10.70
C LEU A 465 -2.05 -21.28 9.17
N ASN A 466 -3.20 -21.00 8.56
CA ASN A 466 -3.22 -20.63 7.16
C ASN A 466 -2.40 -19.33 6.98
N TYR A 467 -1.59 -19.26 5.93
CA TYR A 467 -0.60 -18.20 5.74
C TYR A 467 -1.23 -16.80 5.74
N TRP A 468 -2.32 -16.62 5.02
CA TRP A 468 -3.02 -15.33 4.96
C TRP A 468 -3.70 -14.95 6.26
N ASP A 469 -4.19 -15.92 7.01
CA ASP A 469 -4.76 -15.66 8.33
C ASP A 469 -3.63 -15.22 9.30
N SER A 470 -2.42 -15.77 9.16
CA SER A 470 -1.25 -15.31 9.92
C SER A 470 -0.81 -13.89 9.56
N LEU A 471 -0.93 -13.49 8.29
CA LEU A 471 -0.62 -12.12 7.85
C LEU A 471 -1.64 -11.08 8.34
N LYS A 472 -2.91 -11.46 8.50
CA LYS A 472 -3.95 -10.58 9.03
C LYS A 472 -3.76 -10.30 10.52
N LEU A 473 -3.33 -11.31 11.29
CA LEU A 473 -3.11 -11.21 12.73
C LEU A 473 -1.95 -10.26 13.06
N SER A 474 -0.85 -10.34 12.30
CA SER A 474 0.34 -9.51 12.55
C SER A 474 0.07 -8.00 12.45
N PHE A 475 -0.98 -7.58 11.75
CA PHE A 475 -1.34 -6.16 11.62
C PHE A 475 -2.22 -5.67 12.78
N LYS A 476 -3.09 -6.52 13.34
CA LYS A 476 -3.97 -6.16 14.47
C LYS A 476 -3.24 -5.98 15.79
N ASP A 477 -2.02 -6.52 15.90
CA ASP A 477 -1.20 -6.48 17.11
C ASP A 477 -0.34 -5.19 17.21
N PHE A 478 -0.35 -4.33 16.17
CA PHE A 478 0.23 -2.98 16.17
C PHE A 478 -0.86 -1.93 16.27
#